data_AF-A0A7L4PJF8-F1
#
_entry.id   AF-A0A7L4PJF8-F1
#
_cell.length_a   1.000
_cell.length_b   1.000
_cell.length_c   1.000
_cell.angle_alpha   90.00
_cell.angle_beta   90.00
_cell.angle_gamma   90.00
#
_symmetry.space_group_name_H-M   'P 1'
#
loop_
_entity.id
_entity.type
_entity.pdbx_description
1 polymer ?
#
loop_
_entity_poly.entity_id
_entity_poly.type
_entity_poly.pdbx_seq_one_letter_code
_entity_poly.pdbx_strand_id
1 'polypeptide(L)'
;MRSEAFAISALILAAAILCGCLGGEQEQTTAPDLIVKISSPRAGSIITNDKTLAMDATANGGKGPYKYVWSSSLNGRLGEGKSLSLAGSKLKKGEHTIIVQTTDSQGRQVQGSVIIRAM
;
A
#
# COMPACT_ATOMS: atom_id res chain seq x y z
N MET A 1 25.26 -55.22 5.38
CA MET A 1 25.88 -54.33 4.37
C MET A 1 25.41 -52.91 4.65
N ARG A 2 26.29 -52.11 5.27
CA ARG A 2 26.33 -50.62 5.47
C ARG A 2 25.08 -49.97 6.13
N SER A 3 25.01 -49.59 7.42
CA SER A 3 25.90 -48.75 8.30
C SER A 3 26.15 -47.36 7.68
N GLU A 4 25.88 -46.17 8.25
CA GLU A 4 25.97 -45.59 9.64
C GLU A 4 25.06 -44.32 9.73
N ALA A 5 24.41 -43.84 10.81
CA ALA A 5 24.73 -43.47 12.21
C ALA A 5 25.05 -41.96 12.45
N PHE A 6 24.83 -41.52 13.72
CA PHE A 6 24.99 -40.19 14.39
C PHE A 6 23.70 -39.34 14.53
N ALA A 7 23.24 -38.88 15.70
CA ALA A 7 23.62 -39.03 17.11
C ALA A 7 22.41 -38.55 17.97
N ILE A 8 21.89 -39.35 18.90
CA ILE A 8 22.13 -39.35 20.37
C ILE A 8 21.67 -38.07 21.12
N SER A 9 20.60 -38.27 21.90
CA SER A 9 20.28 -37.74 23.24
C SER A 9 20.53 -36.27 23.60
N ALA A 10 19.45 -35.61 24.05
CA ALA A 10 19.32 -35.27 25.47
C ALA A 10 17.86 -34.91 25.80
N LEU A 11 17.19 -35.82 26.52
CA LEU A 11 16.05 -35.51 27.36
C LEU A 11 16.59 -34.76 28.59
N ILE A 12 16.28 -33.47 28.74
CA ILE A 12 16.42 -32.79 30.03
C ILE A 12 15.06 -32.21 30.38
N LEU A 13 14.34 -32.98 31.19
CA LEU A 13 13.22 -32.51 32.00
C LEU A 13 13.82 -31.74 33.18
N ALA A 14 13.58 -30.43 33.28
CA ALA A 14 13.83 -29.68 34.51
C ALA A 14 12.72 -28.64 34.71
N ALA A 15 12.20 -28.65 35.93
CA ALA A 15 10.95 -28.06 36.37
C ALA A 15 10.98 -26.53 36.52
N ALA A 16 9.77 -25.98 36.67
CA ALA A 16 9.43 -24.57 36.78
C ALA A 16 10.31 -23.77 37.76
N ILE A 17 10.79 -22.61 37.30
CA ILE A 17 11.23 -21.50 38.14
C ILE A 17 10.38 -20.30 37.74
N LEU A 18 9.53 -19.84 38.65
CA LEU A 18 8.97 -18.50 38.64
C LEU A 18 10.13 -17.49 38.62
N CYS A 19 10.44 -16.94 37.44
CA CYS A 19 11.29 -15.79 37.28
C CYS A 19 10.66 -14.88 36.23
N GLY A 20 10.13 -13.73 36.66
CA GLY A 20 9.47 -12.78 35.78
C GLY A 20 10.43 -12.21 34.75
N CYS A 21 10.16 -12.47 33.47
CA CYS A 21 10.57 -11.64 32.36
C CYS A 21 9.30 -11.22 31.61
N LEU A 22 8.73 -10.10 32.03
CA LEU A 22 7.77 -9.33 31.23
C LEU A 22 8.38 -9.05 29.85
N GLY A 23 7.70 -9.46 28.78
CA GLY A 23 8.27 -9.36 27.44
C GLY A 23 7.24 -9.46 26.32
N GLY A 24 6.22 -8.61 26.39
CA GLY A 24 5.36 -8.30 25.25
C GLY A 24 4.03 -9.04 25.24
N GLU A 25 3.09 -8.55 26.04
CA GLU A 25 1.71 -8.48 25.55
C GLU A 25 1.80 -7.63 24.27
N GLN A 26 1.90 -8.27 23.09
CA GLN A 26 1.64 -7.54 21.86
C GLN A 26 0.17 -7.20 21.94
N GLU A 27 -0.12 -6.00 22.45
CA GLU A 27 -1.34 -5.29 22.13
C GLU A 27 -1.44 -5.30 20.60
N GLN A 28 -2.15 -6.28 20.06
CA GLN A 28 -2.80 -6.15 18.77
C GLN A 28 -3.95 -5.16 18.99
N THR A 29 -3.61 -3.93 19.29
CA THR A 29 -4.46 -2.77 19.08
C THR A 29 -4.69 -2.76 17.57
N THR A 30 -5.86 -3.24 17.16
CA THR A 30 -6.30 -3.24 15.77
C THR A 30 -6.28 -1.79 15.28
N ALA A 31 -5.17 -1.38 14.68
CA ALA A 31 -5.06 -0.08 14.04
C ALA A 31 -6.24 0.02 13.06
N PRO A 32 -6.98 1.13 13.06
CA PRO A 32 -8.14 1.32 12.17
C PRO A 32 -7.80 0.91 10.74
N ASP A 33 -8.75 0.33 10.02
CA ASP A 33 -8.51 -0.15 8.67
C ASP A 33 -7.92 0.96 7.79
N LEU A 34 -6.85 0.63 7.07
CA LEU A 34 -6.24 1.55 6.12
C LEU A 34 -7.25 1.80 5.00
N ILE A 35 -7.56 3.06 4.72
CA ILE A 35 -8.42 3.48 3.62
C ILE A 35 -7.75 4.60 2.82
N VAL A 36 -8.04 4.68 1.53
CA VAL A 36 -7.59 5.79 0.67
C VAL A 36 -8.78 6.40 -0.07
N LYS A 37 -8.81 7.74 -0.13
CA LYS A 37 -9.80 8.50 -0.89
C LYS A 37 -9.10 9.40 -1.88
N ILE A 38 -9.52 9.33 -3.15
CA ILE A 38 -9.12 10.29 -4.19
C ILE A 38 -10.00 11.54 -4.04
N SER A 39 -9.39 12.70 -3.84
CA SER A 39 -10.08 14.00 -3.79
C SER A 39 -10.03 14.75 -5.12
N SER A 40 -9.02 14.47 -5.94
CA SER A 40 -8.89 14.95 -7.33
C SER A 40 -8.19 13.88 -8.16
N PRO A 41 -8.57 13.67 -9.44
CA PRO A 41 -9.65 14.33 -10.17
C PRO A 41 -11.04 13.89 -9.70
N ARG A 42 -12.09 14.63 -10.09
CA ARG A 42 -13.47 14.18 -9.93
C ARG A 42 -13.81 13.15 -11.01
N ALA A 43 -14.69 12.20 -10.69
CA ALA A 43 -15.21 11.26 -11.67
C ALA A 43 -15.81 11.98 -12.89
N GLY A 44 -15.50 11.47 -14.09
CA GLY A 44 -15.94 12.03 -15.36
C GLY A 44 -15.19 13.29 -15.80
N SER A 45 -14.11 13.68 -15.11
CA SER A 45 -13.31 14.84 -15.52
C SER A 45 -12.76 14.66 -16.94
N ILE A 46 -12.77 15.74 -17.72
CA ILE A 46 -12.24 15.77 -19.08
C ILE A 46 -10.91 16.53 -19.07
N ILE A 47 -9.83 15.86 -19.46
CA ILE A 47 -8.47 16.41 -19.52
C ILE A 47 -8.06 16.56 -21.00
N THR A 48 -7.82 17.79 -21.43
CA THR A 48 -7.29 18.12 -22.75
C THR A 48 -5.77 18.32 -22.70
N ASN A 49 -5.10 18.29 -23.85
CA ASN A 49 -3.63 18.38 -23.93
C ASN A 49 -3.02 19.64 -23.29
N ASP A 50 -3.78 20.74 -23.25
CA ASP A 50 -3.42 22.04 -22.67
C ASP A 50 -3.73 22.15 -21.17
N LYS A 51 -4.41 21.15 -20.59
CA LYS A 51 -4.75 21.12 -19.16
C LYS A 51 -3.77 20.27 -18.36
N THR A 52 -3.73 20.54 -17.07
CA THR A 52 -3.02 19.72 -16.08
C THR A 52 -4.02 18.82 -15.37
N LEU A 53 -3.72 17.52 -15.32
CA LEU A 53 -4.35 16.58 -14.40
C LEU A 53 -3.72 16.75 -13.01
N ALA A 54 -4.48 17.29 -12.07
CA ALA A 54 -4.13 17.30 -10.65
C ALA A 54 -4.70 16.06 -9.96
N MET A 55 -3.84 15.24 -9.37
CA MET A 55 -4.19 14.06 -8.60
C MET A 55 -3.88 14.29 -7.13
N ASP A 56 -4.87 14.06 -6.27
CA ASP A 56 -4.73 14.20 -4.82
C ASP A 56 -5.46 13.05 -4.15
N ALA A 57 -4.80 12.42 -3.17
CA ALA A 57 -5.38 11.38 -2.35
C ALA A 57 -5.11 11.63 -0.86
N THR A 58 -5.96 11.06 -0.01
CA THR A 58 -5.74 11.05 1.45
C THR A 58 -5.93 9.64 1.98
N ALA A 59 -4.93 9.18 2.72
CA ALA A 59 -5.01 7.95 3.49
C ALA A 59 -5.51 8.22 4.92
N ASN A 60 -6.37 7.36 5.44
CA ASN A 60 -6.78 7.36 6.85
C ASN A 60 -6.72 5.94 7.41
N GLY A 61 -6.76 5.82 8.73
CA GLY A 61 -6.49 4.57 9.41
C GLY A 61 -5.04 4.13 9.19
N GLY A 62 -4.74 2.84 9.33
CA GLY A 62 -3.40 2.32 9.12
C GLY A 62 -2.36 2.87 10.12
N LYS A 63 -1.08 2.81 9.74
CA LYS A 63 0.01 3.49 10.45
C LYS A 63 0.88 4.27 9.46
N GLY A 64 0.94 5.59 9.60
CA GLY A 64 1.85 6.43 8.81
C GLY A 64 3.35 6.11 9.06
N PRO A 65 4.27 6.61 8.22
CA PRO A 65 4.02 7.36 6.99
C PRO A 65 3.38 6.51 5.88
N TYR A 66 2.72 7.17 4.93
CA TYR A 66 2.08 6.52 3.78
C TYR A 66 2.86 6.79 2.49
N LYS A 67 2.97 5.77 1.63
CA LYS A 67 3.48 5.87 0.26
C LYS A 67 2.30 5.83 -0.71
N TYR A 68 2.40 6.57 -1.81
CA TYR A 68 1.35 6.67 -2.83
C TYR A 68 1.97 6.44 -4.19
N VAL A 69 1.38 5.55 -4.99
CA VAL A 69 1.75 5.29 -6.38
C VAL A 69 0.52 5.48 -7.26
N TRP A 70 0.61 6.37 -8.23
CA TRP A 70 -0.45 6.66 -9.18
C TRP A 70 -0.22 5.92 -10.49
N SER A 71 -1.30 5.38 -11.06
CA SER A 71 -1.30 4.72 -12.35
C SER A 71 -2.59 4.98 -13.12
N SER A 72 -2.57 4.66 -14.40
CA SER A 72 -3.69 4.78 -15.34
C SER A 72 -3.82 3.49 -16.13
N SER A 73 -5.05 3.05 -16.38
CA SER A 73 -5.33 1.85 -17.18
C SER A 73 -4.73 1.88 -18.59
N LEU A 74 -4.49 3.06 -19.17
CA LEU A 74 -3.92 3.20 -20.51
C LEU A 74 -2.43 3.60 -20.51
N ASN A 75 -1.98 4.35 -19.50
CA ASN A 75 -0.61 4.87 -19.45
C ASN A 75 0.33 4.04 -18.55
N GLY A 76 -0.20 3.17 -17.70
CA GLY A 76 0.57 2.52 -16.66
C GLY A 76 0.94 3.51 -15.55
N ARG A 77 2.16 3.39 -15.00
CA ARG A 77 2.60 4.20 -13.86
C ARG A 77 2.75 5.68 -14.23
N LEU A 78 2.12 6.55 -13.44
CA LEU A 78 2.13 8.01 -13.65
C LEU A 78 3.10 8.73 -12.71
N GLY A 79 3.31 8.22 -11.50
CA GLY A 79 4.22 8.81 -10.53
C GLY A 79 3.93 8.42 -9.09
N GLU A 80 4.57 9.11 -8.16
CA GLU A 80 4.41 8.91 -6.71
C GLU A 80 4.09 10.23 -6.01
N GLY A 81 3.51 10.12 -4.81
CA GLY A 81 3.21 11.25 -3.95
C GLY A 81 1.73 11.38 -3.63
N LYS A 82 1.45 11.98 -2.47
CA LYS A 82 0.07 12.27 -2.04
C LYS A 82 -0.65 13.17 -3.07
N SER A 83 0.10 14.10 -3.64
CA SER A 83 -0.32 15.03 -4.68
C SER A 83 0.63 14.89 -5.88
N LEU A 84 0.07 14.85 -7.09
CA LEU A 84 0.82 14.71 -8.33
C LEU A 84 0.16 15.52 -9.45
N SER A 85 0.95 16.33 -10.15
CA SER A 85 0.50 17.10 -11.32
C SER A 85 1.10 16.52 -12.58
N LEU A 86 0.25 16.23 -13.57
CA LEU A 86 0.67 15.67 -14.85
C LEU A 86 0.05 16.47 -16.00
N ALA A 87 0.86 16.87 -16.98
CA ALA A 87 0.35 17.52 -18.19
C ALA A 87 -0.57 16.56 -18.96
N GLY A 88 -1.75 17.03 -19.40
CA GLY A 88 -2.72 16.25 -20.14
C GLY A 88 -2.16 15.65 -21.43
N SER A 89 -1.21 16.34 -22.06
CA SER A 89 -0.46 15.86 -23.23
C SER A 89 0.39 14.60 -23.00
N LYS A 90 0.55 14.16 -21.74
CA LYS A 90 1.21 12.88 -21.40
C LYS A 90 0.24 11.71 -21.33
N LEU A 91 -1.08 11.96 -21.35
CA LEU A 91 -2.10 10.92 -21.33
C LEU A 91 -2.38 10.41 -22.75
N LYS A 92 -2.58 9.10 -22.90
CA LYS A 92 -3.10 8.55 -24.16
C LYS A 92 -4.56 8.98 -24.29
N LYS A 93 -5.02 9.36 -25.48
CA LYS A 93 -6.43 9.70 -25.70
C LYS A 93 -7.34 8.51 -25.35
N GLY A 94 -8.42 8.76 -24.62
CA GLY A 94 -9.40 7.74 -24.25
C GLY A 94 -9.94 7.86 -22.83
N GLU A 95 -10.66 6.84 -22.39
CA GLU A 95 -11.13 6.71 -21.02
C GLU A 95 -10.05 6.08 -20.15
N HIS A 96 -9.70 6.73 -19.04
CA HIS A 96 -8.74 6.22 -18.07
C HIS A 96 -9.43 5.87 -16.78
N THR A 97 -9.09 4.71 -16.22
CA THR A 97 -9.23 4.48 -14.78
C THR A 97 -7.94 4.91 -14.12
N ILE A 98 -7.98 6.02 -13.38
CA ILE A 98 -6.88 6.49 -12.53
C ILE A 98 -6.92 5.72 -11.22
N ILE A 99 -5.80 5.13 -10.84
CA ILE A 99 -5.68 4.28 -9.65
C ILE A 99 -4.58 4.86 -8.78
N VAL A 100 -4.87 5.02 -7.48
CA VAL A 100 -3.83 5.26 -6.46
C VAL A 100 -3.70 4.02 -5.60
N GLN A 101 -2.48 3.51 -5.48
CA GLN A 101 -2.12 2.49 -4.51
C GLN A 101 -1.43 3.17 -3.33
N THR A 102 -1.94 2.92 -2.13
CA THR A 102 -1.40 3.48 -0.90
C THR A 102 -0.90 2.37 0.01
N THR A 103 0.34 2.53 0.48
CA THR A 103 1.00 1.59 1.39
C THR A 103 1.32 2.27 2.71
N ASP A 104 0.94 1.68 3.84
CA ASP A 104 1.28 2.17 5.17
C ASP A 104 2.67 1.68 5.64
N SER A 105 3.13 2.13 6.81
CA SER A 105 4.45 1.77 7.34
C SER A 105 4.56 0.31 7.80
N GLN A 106 3.45 -0.41 7.90
CA GLN A 106 3.40 -1.84 8.21
C GLN A 106 3.26 -2.70 6.95
N GLY A 107 3.30 -2.08 5.76
CA GLY A 107 3.23 -2.77 4.48
C GLY A 107 1.81 -3.12 4.01
N ARG A 108 0.77 -2.69 4.74
CA ARG A 108 -0.62 -2.88 4.29
C ARG A 108 -0.89 -1.98 3.10
N GLN A 109 -1.65 -2.48 2.13
CA GLN A 109 -1.94 -1.78 0.88
C GLN A 109 -3.43 -1.67 0.64
N VAL A 110 -3.85 -0.51 0.15
CA VAL A 110 -5.21 -0.26 -0.36
C VAL A 110 -5.16 0.52 -1.67
N GLN A 111 -6.27 0.48 -2.40
CA GLN A 111 -6.41 1.22 -3.65
C GLN A 111 -7.67 2.07 -3.66
N GLY A 112 -7.58 3.20 -4.35
CA GLY A 112 -8.72 4.02 -4.76
C GLY A 112 -8.69 4.21 -6.26
N SER A 113 -9.85 4.40 -6.89
CA SER A 113 -9.92 4.66 -8.33
C SER A 113 -10.95 5.71 -8.71
N VAL A 114 -10.73 6.34 -9.85
CA VAL A 114 -11.64 7.31 -10.46
C VAL A 114 -11.52 7.27 -11.98
N ILE A 115 -12.66 7.37 -12.69
CA ILE A 115 -12.69 7.39 -14.15
C ILE A 115 -12.60 8.84 -14.65
N ILE A 116 -11.75 9.08 -15.65
CA ILE A 116 -11.65 10.35 -16.38
C ILE A 116 -11.60 10.08 -17.89
N ARG A 117 -11.73 11.13 -18.70
CA ARG A 117 -11.53 11.07 -20.15
C ARG A 117 -10.43 12.03 -20.57
N ALA A 118 -9.43 11.54 -21.30
CA ALA A 118 -8.43 12.35 -21.97
C ALA A 118 -8.79 12.52 -23.45
N MET A 119 -8.64 13.73 -24.00
CA MET A 119 -9.05 14.10 -25.36
C MET A 119 -7.91 14.54 -26.27
#